data_AF-A0A3A0BC71-F1
#
_entry.id   AF-A0A3A0BC71-F1
#
_cell.length_a   1.000
_cell.length_b   1.000
_cell.length_c   1.000
_cell.angle_alpha   90.00
_cell.angle_beta   90.00
_cell.angle_gamma   90.00
#
_symmetry.space_group_name_H-M   'P 1'
#
loop_
_entity.id
_entity.type
_entity.pdbx_description
1 polymer ?
#
loop_
_entity_poly.entity_id
_entity_poly.type
_entity_poly.pdbx_seq_one_letter_code
_entity_poly.pdbx_strand_id
1 'polypeptide(L)'
;MYPSGDGWRKTTQALLPATHPPAPAGQYDLYPGFPVGAGKIELGWDGLAAQLCQHRQVVIDGYGGVYWEHLRQQLGAALAARGVRPRWIDVACALGSGEHIEALVEPFLGGDDPLFGTRYTGRLCDFFDPDRLAGLRPDPAAELSILYGCGAALAGWDAPLVYVDVPKNEIQFRSRAGSICNLGRSAPQPAKQMYKRFYFVDWVALNQHKAALLPRIDWVVDEQRPDEIAWMRGDDLRAGLAQMSRNYFRVRPWFEPGVWGGHWIQKKIPQLPQD
;
A
#
# COMPACT_ATOMS: atom_id res chain seq x y z
N MET A 1 -4.99 12.22 -8.00
CA MET A 1 -5.46 13.03 -6.85
C MET A 1 -6.82 12.50 -6.43
N TYR A 2 -6.89 11.94 -5.22
CA TYR A 2 -7.90 12.06 -4.14
C TYR A 2 -7.18 11.52 -2.88
N PRO A 3 -7.38 12.04 -1.65
CA PRO A 3 -8.58 12.64 -1.01
C PRO A 3 -8.39 14.12 -0.61
N SER A 4 -9.37 14.88 -0.10
CA SER A 4 -10.65 14.61 0.60
C SER A 4 -11.94 14.84 -0.25
N GLY A 5 -13.01 14.09 0.07
CA GLY A 5 -14.32 14.02 -0.62
C GLY A 5 -14.95 12.61 -0.57
N ASP A 6 -16.25 12.46 -0.85
CA ASP A 6 -16.91 11.14 -0.98
C ASP A 6 -16.52 10.45 -2.30
N GLY A 7 -16.50 9.10 -2.31
CA GLY A 7 -16.43 8.31 -3.55
C GLY A 7 -15.07 7.72 -3.94
N TRP A 8 -14.02 7.86 -3.13
CA TRP A 8 -12.73 7.18 -3.36
C TRP A 8 -12.70 5.74 -2.82
N ARG A 9 -13.60 5.41 -1.88
CA ARG A 9 -13.89 4.05 -1.40
C ARG A 9 -15.37 3.76 -1.54
N LYS A 10 -15.71 2.54 -1.94
CA LYS A 10 -17.08 2.04 -1.96
C LYS A 10 -17.25 0.96 -0.89
N THR A 11 -17.63 1.39 0.31
CA THR A 11 -17.85 0.55 1.49
C THR A 11 -18.65 1.30 2.55
N THR A 12 -19.36 0.57 3.41
CA THR A 12 -19.96 1.10 4.65
C THR A 12 -18.99 1.02 5.84
N GLN A 13 -17.81 0.41 5.65
CA GLN A 13 -16.79 0.29 6.70
C GLN A 13 -16.01 1.58 6.91
N ALA A 14 -16.00 2.06 8.14
CA ALA A 14 -15.14 3.14 8.58
C ALA A 14 -13.65 2.80 8.36
N LEU A 15 -12.83 3.83 8.17
CA LEU A 15 -11.38 3.68 8.25
C LEU A 15 -10.99 3.24 9.67
N LEU A 16 -9.86 2.55 9.77
CA LEU A 16 -9.23 2.33 11.07
C LEU A 16 -8.98 3.69 11.72
N PRO A 17 -9.48 3.96 12.94
CA PRO A 17 -9.22 5.23 13.61
C PRO A 17 -7.72 5.35 13.92
N ALA A 18 -7.21 6.58 13.89
CA ALA A 18 -5.80 6.85 14.22
C ALA A 18 -5.47 6.49 15.68
N THR A 19 -6.46 6.61 16.57
CA THR A 19 -6.38 6.22 17.97
C THR A 19 -7.57 5.35 18.34
N HIS A 20 -7.32 4.24 19.06
CA HIS A 20 -8.38 3.35 19.54
C HIS A 20 -8.14 3.03 21.03
N PRO A 21 -9.09 3.35 21.92
CA PRO A 21 -9.06 2.85 23.28
C PRO A 21 -9.45 1.36 23.29
N PRO A 22 -8.75 0.49 24.05
CA PRO A 22 -9.10 -0.92 24.13
C PRO A 22 -10.56 -1.14 24.54
N ALA A 23 -11.20 -2.14 23.95
CA ALA A 23 -12.57 -2.50 24.32
C ALA A 23 -12.68 -2.91 25.81
N PRO A 24 -13.83 -2.66 26.46
CA PRO A 24 -14.08 -3.13 27.83
C PRO A 24 -13.90 -4.65 27.97
N ALA A 25 -13.53 -5.09 29.17
CA ALA A 25 -13.39 -6.51 29.47
C ALA A 25 -14.68 -7.29 29.13
N GLY A 26 -14.53 -8.43 28.46
CA GLY A 26 -15.65 -9.27 28.02
C GLY A 26 -16.28 -8.89 26.67
N GLN A 27 -15.84 -7.79 26.05
CA GLN A 27 -16.23 -7.43 24.68
C GLN A 27 -15.10 -7.73 23.68
N TYR A 28 -15.49 -8.04 22.45
CA TYR A 28 -14.52 -8.23 21.38
C TYR A 28 -14.00 -6.87 20.89
N ASP A 29 -12.68 -6.71 20.91
CA ASP A 29 -12.01 -5.53 20.34
C ASP A 29 -11.93 -5.66 18.82
N LEU A 30 -12.56 -4.74 18.10
CA LEU A 30 -12.60 -4.74 16.63
C LEU A 30 -11.36 -4.16 15.98
N TYR A 31 -10.52 -3.50 16.76
CA TYR A 31 -9.27 -2.93 16.28
C TYR A 31 -8.14 -3.43 17.17
N PRO A 32 -7.95 -4.78 17.25
CA PRO A 32 -6.91 -5.33 18.10
C PRO A 32 -5.55 -4.81 17.62
N GLY A 33 -4.85 -4.14 18.52
CA GLY A 33 -3.50 -3.63 18.29
C GLY A 33 -2.46 -4.44 19.07
N PHE A 34 -1.23 -4.47 18.55
CA PHE A 34 -0.06 -4.95 19.29
C PHE A 34 0.76 -3.74 19.76
N PRO A 35 1.03 -3.57 21.06
CA PRO A 35 1.78 -2.42 21.55
C PRO A 35 3.25 -2.54 21.14
N VAL A 36 3.75 -1.56 20.39
CA VAL A 36 5.16 -1.51 19.96
C VAL A 36 6.04 -0.64 20.88
N GLY A 37 5.42 0.13 21.79
CA GLY A 37 6.06 1.11 22.67
C GLY A 37 5.61 2.55 22.38
N ALA A 38 5.81 3.45 23.34
CA ALA A 38 5.45 4.86 23.18
C ALA A 38 6.36 5.58 22.17
N GLY A 39 5.79 6.54 21.42
CA GLY A 39 6.55 7.43 20.52
C GLY A 39 7.09 6.78 19.24
N LYS A 40 6.64 5.57 18.89
CA LYS A 40 7.12 4.83 17.72
C LYS A 40 6.25 4.94 16.48
N ILE A 41 5.00 5.38 16.66
CA ILE A 41 4.05 5.61 15.57
C ILE A 41 3.76 7.09 15.58
N GLU A 42 4.01 7.74 14.45
CA GLU A 42 3.73 9.14 14.23
C GLU A 42 2.58 9.28 13.20
N LEU A 43 1.84 10.39 13.31
CA LEU A 43 0.74 10.71 12.42
C LEU A 43 1.10 11.90 11.53
N GLY A 44 0.58 11.88 10.30
CA GLY A 44 0.73 12.96 9.34
C GLY A 44 2.10 13.00 8.64
N TRP A 45 2.22 13.96 7.73
CA TRP A 45 3.34 14.07 6.79
C TRP A 45 4.54 14.83 7.33
N ASP A 46 4.34 15.66 8.35
CA ASP A 46 5.38 16.56 8.87
C ASP A 46 6.58 15.82 9.46
N GLY A 47 6.33 14.85 10.33
CA GLY A 47 7.40 14.05 10.94
C GLY A 47 8.20 13.29 9.87
N LEU A 48 7.50 12.69 8.90
CA LEU A 48 8.14 11.98 7.79
C LEU A 48 8.98 12.93 6.94
N ALA A 49 8.44 14.10 6.55
CA ALA A 49 9.16 15.10 5.78
C ALA A 49 10.45 15.58 6.49
N ALA A 50 10.41 15.71 7.82
CA ALA A 50 11.57 16.07 8.63
C ALA A 50 12.68 15.00 8.64
N GLN A 51 12.32 13.72 8.47
CA GLN A 51 13.30 12.65 8.28
C GLN A 51 13.88 12.70 6.86
N LEU A 52 13.01 12.81 5.85
CA LEU A 52 13.43 12.70 4.45
C LEU A 52 14.29 13.88 3.97
N CYS A 53 14.08 15.10 4.51
CA CYS A 53 14.88 16.27 4.13
C CYS A 53 16.36 16.19 4.57
N GLN A 54 16.74 15.20 5.36
CA GLN A 54 18.12 14.97 5.79
C GLN A 54 18.94 14.20 4.74
N HIS A 55 18.29 13.73 3.68
CA HIS A 55 18.91 12.93 2.63
C HIS A 55 18.88 13.65 1.29
N ARG A 56 19.86 13.36 0.43
CA ARG A 56 19.88 13.87 -0.96
C ARG A 56 19.06 13.01 -1.91
N GLN A 57 18.76 11.77 -1.52
CA GLN A 57 18.07 10.79 -2.34
C GLN A 57 17.19 9.94 -1.43
N VAL A 58 15.97 9.65 -1.86
CA VAL A 58 15.02 8.78 -1.15
C VAL A 58 14.29 7.92 -2.17
N VAL A 59 14.05 6.65 -1.83
CA VAL A 59 13.14 5.76 -2.56
C VAL A 59 11.86 5.59 -1.76
N ILE A 60 10.72 5.81 -2.40
CA ILE A 60 9.39 5.55 -1.85
C ILE A 60 8.75 4.44 -2.67
N ASP A 61 8.94 3.20 -2.25
CA ASP A 61 8.27 2.03 -2.82
C ASP A 61 6.95 1.76 -2.05
N GLY A 62 6.09 0.90 -2.57
CA GLY A 62 4.89 0.53 -1.88
C GLY A 62 3.99 -0.42 -2.64
N TYR A 63 2.90 -0.77 -1.99
CA TYR A 63 1.96 -1.76 -2.48
C TYR A 63 1.00 -1.16 -3.54
N GLY A 64 0.35 -2.04 -4.30
CA GLY A 64 -0.70 -1.65 -5.24
C GLY A 64 -1.90 -1.07 -4.51
N GLY A 65 -2.50 -0.01 -5.08
CA GLY A 65 -3.67 0.67 -4.52
C GLY A 65 -3.37 1.92 -3.69
N VAL A 66 -2.10 2.23 -3.40
CA VAL A 66 -1.66 3.51 -2.80
C VAL A 66 -2.00 4.68 -3.74
N TYR A 67 -2.45 5.81 -3.19
CA TYR A 67 -2.67 7.03 -3.98
C TYR A 67 -1.39 7.84 -4.19
N TRP A 68 -0.53 7.36 -5.09
CA TRP A 68 0.81 7.93 -5.34
C TRP A 68 0.81 9.44 -5.61
N GLU A 69 -0.10 9.94 -6.45
CA GLU A 69 -0.16 11.39 -6.72
C GLU A 69 -0.61 12.21 -5.53
N HIS A 70 -1.51 11.67 -4.69
CA HIS A 70 -1.91 12.37 -3.46
C HIS A 70 -0.78 12.36 -2.43
N LEU A 71 -0.12 11.21 -2.24
CA LEU A 71 1.08 11.10 -1.42
C LEU A 71 2.16 12.10 -1.84
N ARG A 72 2.45 12.17 -3.14
CA ARG A 72 3.42 13.12 -3.71
C ARG A 72 3.06 14.57 -3.37
N GLN A 73 1.78 14.91 -3.47
CA GLN A 73 1.29 16.26 -3.19
C GLN A 73 1.41 16.61 -1.71
N GLN A 74 0.94 15.73 -0.81
CA GLN A 74 0.98 15.97 0.63
C GLN A 74 2.41 16.01 1.17
N LEU A 75 3.22 15.01 0.83
CA LEU A 75 4.62 14.98 1.23
C LEU A 75 5.41 16.14 0.58
N GLY A 76 5.12 16.47 -0.67
CA GLY A 76 5.69 17.62 -1.35
C GLY A 76 5.37 18.95 -0.66
N ALA A 77 4.14 19.13 -0.17
CA ALA A 77 3.74 20.30 0.62
C ALA A 77 4.48 20.35 1.96
N ALA A 78 4.57 19.22 2.68
CA ALA A 78 5.30 19.13 3.95
C ALA A 78 6.82 19.38 3.80
N LEU A 79 7.42 18.95 2.69
CA LEU A 79 8.82 19.23 2.34
C LEU A 79 9.01 20.71 1.95
N ALA A 80 8.09 21.28 1.16
CA ALA A 80 8.14 22.68 0.77
C ALA A 80 8.02 23.63 1.97
N ALA A 81 7.20 23.28 2.97
CA ALA A 81 7.10 24.01 4.24
C ALA A 81 8.45 24.02 5.02
N ARG A 82 9.37 23.10 4.70
CA ARG A 82 10.73 23.02 5.25
C ARG A 82 11.79 23.64 4.33
N GLY A 83 11.37 24.30 3.25
CA GLY A 83 12.27 24.93 2.28
C GLY A 83 12.84 23.99 1.21
N VAL A 84 12.50 22.69 1.24
CA VAL A 84 13.04 21.70 0.29
C VAL A 84 12.08 21.51 -0.87
N ARG A 85 12.59 21.58 -2.10
CA ARG A 85 11.84 21.27 -3.32
C ARG A 85 12.41 20.03 -3.99
N PRO A 86 11.86 18.84 -3.74
CA PRO A 86 12.39 17.61 -4.29
C PRO A 86 12.17 17.48 -5.80
N ARG A 87 13.13 16.85 -6.48
CA ARG A 87 12.95 16.31 -7.83
C ARG A 87 12.24 14.96 -7.72
N TRP A 88 10.96 14.92 -8.09
CA TRP A 88 10.17 13.69 -8.12
C TRP A 88 10.40 12.91 -9.41
N ILE A 89 10.59 11.60 -9.30
CA ILE A 89 10.73 10.66 -10.42
C ILE A 89 9.73 9.54 -10.19
N ASP A 90 8.78 9.37 -11.11
CA ASP A 90 7.76 8.33 -11.03
C ASP A 90 8.28 7.05 -11.71
N VAL A 91 8.36 5.95 -10.97
CA VAL A 91 8.78 4.64 -11.53
C VAL A 91 7.81 4.12 -12.59
N ALA A 92 6.56 4.59 -12.61
CA ALA A 92 5.57 4.19 -13.61
C ALA A 92 6.01 4.51 -15.04
N CYS A 93 6.93 5.47 -15.25
CA CYS A 93 7.47 5.75 -16.59
C CYS A 93 8.35 4.62 -17.14
N ALA A 94 8.80 3.70 -16.29
CA ALA A 94 9.56 2.51 -16.65
C ALA A 94 8.69 1.23 -16.78
N LEU A 95 7.37 1.32 -16.61
CA LEU A 95 6.49 0.17 -16.86
C LEU A 95 6.59 -0.27 -18.33
N GLY A 96 6.45 -1.58 -18.54
CA GLY A 96 6.23 -2.14 -19.87
C GLY A 96 4.96 -1.57 -20.51
N SER A 97 4.81 -1.77 -21.82
CA SER A 97 3.58 -1.35 -22.50
C SER A 97 2.36 -2.07 -21.89
N GLY A 98 1.19 -1.43 -21.96
CA GLY A 98 -0.05 -2.06 -21.52
C GLY A 98 -0.26 -3.42 -22.19
N GLU A 99 0.01 -3.52 -23.50
CA GLU A 99 -0.06 -4.78 -24.26
C GLU A 99 0.88 -5.86 -23.73
N HIS A 100 2.13 -5.50 -23.42
CA HIS A 100 3.11 -6.43 -22.86
C HIS A 100 2.64 -6.95 -21.49
N ILE A 101 2.19 -6.04 -20.62
CA ILE A 101 1.70 -6.41 -19.29
C ILE A 101 0.43 -7.25 -19.39
N GLU A 102 -0.50 -6.95 -20.30
CA GLU A 102 -1.68 -7.79 -20.51
C GLU A 102 -1.30 -9.20 -20.96
N ALA A 103 -0.38 -9.33 -21.93
CA ALA A 103 0.12 -10.63 -22.37
C ALA A 103 0.86 -11.40 -21.26
N LEU A 104 1.56 -10.69 -20.38
CA LEU A 104 2.25 -11.26 -19.22
C LEU A 104 1.28 -11.87 -18.20
N VAL A 105 0.13 -11.22 -17.97
CA VAL A 105 -0.83 -11.64 -16.93
C VAL A 105 -1.92 -12.58 -17.44
N GLU A 106 -2.27 -12.52 -18.73
CA GLU A 106 -3.36 -13.29 -19.34
C GLU A 106 -3.33 -14.79 -19.01
N PRO A 107 -2.19 -15.50 -19.08
CA PRO A 107 -2.14 -16.93 -18.81
C PRO A 107 -2.56 -17.34 -17.40
N PHE A 108 -2.57 -16.38 -16.46
CA PHE A 108 -2.88 -16.59 -15.05
C PHE A 108 -4.34 -16.27 -14.71
N LEU A 109 -5.09 -15.68 -15.65
CA LEU A 109 -6.46 -15.24 -15.42
C LEU A 109 -7.51 -16.31 -15.73
N GLY A 110 -7.13 -17.52 -16.16
CA GLY A 110 -8.07 -18.63 -16.34
C GLY A 110 -9.13 -18.43 -17.45
N GLY A 111 -8.85 -17.55 -18.41
CA GLY A 111 -9.74 -17.28 -19.55
C GLY A 111 -11.13 -16.80 -19.13
N ASP A 112 -12.16 -17.45 -19.65
CA ASP A 112 -13.58 -17.10 -19.43
C ASP A 112 -14.13 -17.53 -18.06
N ASP A 113 -13.36 -18.27 -17.25
CA ASP A 113 -13.81 -18.63 -15.91
C ASP A 113 -14.02 -17.33 -15.09
N PRO A 114 -15.19 -17.08 -14.49
CA PRO A 114 -15.43 -15.82 -13.79
C PRO A 114 -14.74 -15.73 -12.41
N LEU A 115 -14.20 -16.85 -11.90
CA LEU A 115 -13.74 -17.01 -10.52
C LEU A 115 -12.27 -17.44 -10.42
N PHE A 116 -11.86 -18.46 -11.18
CA PHE A 116 -10.59 -19.15 -10.98
C PHE A 116 -9.51 -18.71 -11.95
N GLY A 117 -8.28 -18.59 -11.42
CA GLY A 117 -7.05 -18.38 -12.16
C GLY A 117 -5.93 -19.18 -11.50
N THR A 118 -4.69 -18.98 -11.96
CA THR A 118 -3.49 -19.60 -11.38
C THR A 118 -2.56 -18.54 -10.82
N ARG A 119 -1.83 -18.88 -9.74
CA ARG A 119 -0.90 -17.93 -9.13
C ARG A 119 0.21 -17.56 -10.12
N TYR A 120 0.47 -16.27 -10.24
CA TYR A 120 1.58 -15.72 -11.00
C TYR A 120 2.91 -16.29 -10.51
N THR A 121 3.74 -16.73 -11.44
CA THR A 121 5.02 -17.38 -11.16
C THR A 121 6.22 -16.48 -11.46
N GLY A 122 5.99 -15.31 -12.06
CA GLY A 122 7.02 -14.30 -12.30
C GLY A 122 7.29 -13.42 -11.08
N ARG A 123 7.97 -12.30 -11.32
CA ARG A 123 8.36 -11.30 -10.30
C ARG A 123 7.86 -9.92 -10.70
N LEU A 124 7.82 -9.00 -9.73
CA LEU A 124 7.40 -7.62 -10.00
C LEU A 124 8.23 -6.93 -11.10
N CYS A 125 9.52 -7.25 -11.22
CA CYS A 125 10.39 -6.69 -12.26
C CYS A 125 9.94 -7.01 -13.68
N ASP A 126 9.19 -8.09 -13.89
CA ASP A 126 8.73 -8.52 -15.21
C ASP A 126 7.67 -7.54 -15.78
N PHE A 127 7.09 -6.66 -14.96
CA PHE A 127 6.16 -5.60 -15.37
C PHE A 127 6.87 -4.36 -15.93
N PHE A 128 8.19 -4.31 -15.89
CA PHE A 128 8.96 -3.12 -16.21
C PHE A 128 9.90 -3.35 -17.39
N ASP A 129 10.15 -2.28 -18.12
CA ASP A 129 11.24 -2.21 -19.09
C ASP A 129 12.58 -2.05 -18.33
N PRO A 130 13.52 -3.01 -18.46
CA PRO A 130 14.75 -3.01 -17.68
C PRO A 130 15.67 -1.83 -18.01
N ASP A 131 15.69 -1.38 -19.26
CA ASP A 131 16.54 -0.27 -19.70
C ASP A 131 15.97 1.05 -19.18
N ARG A 132 14.65 1.22 -19.19
CA ARG A 132 14.00 2.39 -18.59
C ARG A 132 14.19 2.43 -17.09
N LEU A 133 14.06 1.31 -16.38
CA LEU A 133 14.35 1.22 -14.95
C LEU A 133 15.82 1.60 -14.66
N ALA A 134 16.75 1.07 -15.44
CA ALA A 134 18.17 1.42 -15.35
C ALA A 134 18.44 2.89 -15.77
N GLY A 135 17.55 3.54 -16.50
CA GLY A 135 17.63 4.96 -16.81
C GLY A 135 17.20 5.88 -15.67
N LEU A 136 16.45 5.37 -14.68
CA LEU A 136 16.00 6.18 -13.54
C LEU A 136 17.17 6.44 -12.60
N ARG A 137 17.71 7.65 -12.65
CA ARG A 137 18.84 8.08 -11.83
C ARG A 137 18.49 9.32 -11.01
N PRO A 138 19.07 9.47 -9.81
CA PRO A 138 18.91 10.69 -9.03
C PRO A 138 19.47 11.88 -9.81
N ASP A 139 18.83 13.03 -9.66
CA ASP A 139 19.35 14.28 -10.21
C ASP A 139 20.48 14.80 -9.30
N PRO A 140 21.73 14.86 -9.78
CA PRO A 140 22.87 15.32 -8.95
C PRO A 140 22.78 16.81 -8.59
N ALA A 141 22.03 17.60 -9.35
CA ALA A 141 21.82 19.03 -9.11
C ALA A 141 20.66 19.29 -8.14
N ALA A 142 19.81 18.30 -7.88
CA ALA A 142 18.74 18.43 -6.90
C ALA A 142 19.28 18.39 -5.47
N GLU A 143 18.67 19.18 -4.60
CA GLU A 143 18.87 19.11 -3.15
C GLU A 143 18.39 17.75 -2.62
N LEU A 144 17.22 17.31 -3.09
CA LEU A 144 16.61 16.02 -2.80
C LEU A 144 16.00 15.42 -4.08
N SER A 145 16.40 14.21 -4.45
CA SER A 145 15.73 13.39 -5.47
C SER A 145 14.86 12.34 -4.81
N ILE A 146 13.60 12.21 -5.23
CA ILE A 146 12.68 11.18 -4.74
C ILE A 146 12.21 10.34 -5.90
N LEU A 147 12.61 9.07 -5.92
CA LEU A 147 12.03 8.05 -6.78
C LEU A 147 10.83 7.44 -6.06
N TYR A 148 9.65 7.45 -6.65
CA TYR A 148 8.43 6.97 -6.00
C TYR A 148 7.58 6.09 -6.91
N GLY A 149 6.75 5.26 -6.27
CA GLY A 149 5.74 4.45 -6.93
C GLY A 149 5.93 2.95 -6.67
N CYS A 150 4.96 2.17 -7.13
CA CYS A 150 4.94 0.73 -6.97
C CYS A 150 6.12 0.10 -7.72
N GLY A 151 7.07 -0.53 -7.01
CA GLY A 151 8.29 -1.09 -7.60
C GLY A 151 9.46 -0.12 -7.72
N ALA A 152 9.39 1.07 -7.12
CA ALA A 152 10.46 2.08 -7.15
C ALA A 152 11.85 1.52 -6.74
N ALA A 153 11.92 0.62 -5.77
CA ALA A 153 13.18 0.04 -5.31
C ALA A 153 13.86 -0.85 -6.37
N LEU A 154 13.16 -1.27 -7.42
CA LEU A 154 13.73 -2.03 -8.54
C LEU A 154 14.76 -1.22 -9.34
N ALA A 155 14.72 0.11 -9.29
CA ALA A 155 15.72 0.97 -9.93
C ALA A 155 17.11 0.91 -9.24
N GLY A 156 17.19 0.29 -8.05
CA GLY A 156 18.46 -0.02 -7.40
C GLY A 156 19.23 1.18 -6.84
N TRP A 157 18.53 2.25 -6.46
CA TRP A 157 19.18 3.38 -5.79
C TRP A 157 19.73 2.96 -4.42
N ASP A 158 20.94 3.43 -4.10
CA ASP A 158 21.52 3.33 -2.77
C ASP A 158 21.06 4.51 -1.91
N ALA A 159 19.82 4.43 -1.43
CA ALA A 159 19.14 5.48 -0.70
C ALA A 159 18.21 4.88 0.36
N PRO A 160 17.84 5.66 1.39
CA PRO A 160 16.84 5.24 2.35
C PRO A 160 15.50 4.87 1.69
N LEU A 161 14.86 3.85 2.23
CA LEU A 161 13.64 3.25 1.70
C LEU A 161 12.45 3.53 2.61
N VAL A 162 11.49 4.29 2.07
CA VAL A 162 10.13 4.37 2.58
C VAL A 162 9.29 3.31 1.86
N TYR A 163 8.56 2.49 2.61
CA TYR A 163 7.61 1.53 2.06
C TYR A 163 6.17 1.91 2.46
N VAL A 164 5.33 2.19 1.47
CA VAL A 164 3.94 2.59 1.66
C VAL A 164 3.01 1.40 1.46
N ASP A 165 2.19 1.10 2.44
CA ASP A 165 1.31 -0.07 2.44
C ASP A 165 -0.15 0.34 2.59
N VAL A 166 -1.03 -0.50 2.07
CA VAL A 166 -2.47 -0.36 2.20
C VAL A 166 -3.09 -1.75 2.38
N PRO A 167 -3.97 -1.94 3.38
CA PRO A 167 -4.63 -3.23 3.59
C PRO A 167 -5.47 -3.70 2.38
N LYS A 168 -5.54 -5.02 2.15
CA LYS A 168 -6.23 -5.60 0.97
C LYS A 168 -7.74 -5.32 0.91
N ASN A 169 -8.43 -5.10 2.02
CA ASN A 169 -9.83 -4.61 2.01
C ASN A 169 -9.87 -3.21 1.41
N GLU A 170 -8.98 -2.34 1.83
CA GLU A 170 -8.95 -0.96 1.36
C GLU A 170 -8.70 -0.91 -0.15
N ILE A 171 -7.78 -1.73 -0.66
CA ILE A 171 -7.58 -1.90 -2.11
C ILE A 171 -8.89 -2.32 -2.80
N GLN A 172 -9.64 -3.27 -2.24
CA GLN A 172 -10.92 -3.70 -2.81
C GLN A 172 -11.99 -2.61 -2.75
N PHE A 173 -12.07 -1.83 -1.68
CA PHE A 173 -13.02 -0.72 -1.58
C PHE A 173 -12.68 0.39 -2.57
N ARG A 174 -11.40 0.66 -2.77
CA ARG A 174 -10.89 1.60 -3.77
C ARG A 174 -11.16 1.12 -5.20
N SER A 175 -10.97 -0.17 -5.48
CA SER A 175 -11.26 -0.73 -6.82
C SER A 175 -12.76 -0.73 -7.13
N ARG A 176 -13.62 -1.00 -6.15
CA ARG A 176 -15.09 -0.89 -6.29
C ARG A 176 -15.57 0.54 -6.54
N ALA A 177 -14.81 1.51 -6.05
CA ALA A 177 -15.02 2.92 -6.35
C ALA A 177 -14.46 3.35 -7.72
N GLY A 178 -13.70 2.48 -8.39
CA GLY A 178 -13.00 2.84 -9.62
C GLY A 178 -11.86 3.85 -9.42
N SER A 179 -11.37 4.00 -8.19
CA SER A 179 -10.37 5.03 -7.84
C SER A 179 -8.92 4.56 -7.97
N ILE A 180 -8.70 3.27 -8.24
CA ILE A 180 -7.38 2.67 -8.47
C ILE A 180 -7.43 1.75 -9.68
N CYS A 181 -6.24 1.34 -10.16
CA CYS A 181 -6.08 0.39 -11.25
C CYS A 181 -5.27 -0.83 -10.78
N ASN A 182 -5.34 -1.94 -11.53
CA ASN A 182 -4.32 -2.99 -11.45
C ASN A 182 -2.96 -2.46 -11.92
N LEU A 183 -1.87 -3.10 -11.47
CA LEU A 183 -0.52 -2.68 -11.84
C LEU A 183 -0.33 -2.68 -13.37
N GLY A 184 0.16 -1.58 -13.93
CA GLY A 184 0.38 -1.46 -15.39
C GLY A 184 -0.85 -1.04 -16.21
N ARG A 185 -2.01 -0.86 -15.58
CA ARG A 185 -3.22 -0.34 -16.25
C ARG A 185 -3.33 1.17 -16.08
N SER A 186 -3.76 1.85 -17.12
CA SER A 186 -4.05 3.29 -17.11
C SER A 186 -5.48 3.63 -16.68
N ALA A 187 -6.39 2.65 -16.69
CA ALA A 187 -7.80 2.83 -16.36
C ALA A 187 -8.36 1.64 -15.57
N PRO A 188 -9.33 1.89 -14.66
CA PRO A 188 -9.96 0.84 -13.87
C PRO A 188 -10.78 -0.11 -14.76
N GLN A 189 -10.93 -1.34 -14.29
CA GLN A 189 -11.78 -2.36 -14.90
C GLN A 189 -12.95 -2.69 -13.94
N PRO A 190 -13.95 -3.49 -14.36
CA PRO A 190 -14.96 -3.98 -13.42
C PRO A 190 -14.32 -4.62 -12.19
N ALA A 191 -14.77 -4.23 -10.99
CA ALA A 191 -14.11 -4.57 -9.73
C ALA A 191 -13.88 -6.09 -9.52
N LYS A 192 -14.77 -6.95 -10.05
CA LYS A 192 -14.59 -8.41 -10.03
C LYS A 192 -13.38 -8.87 -10.84
N GLN A 193 -13.18 -8.32 -12.05
CA GLN A 193 -12.02 -8.62 -12.89
C GLN A 193 -10.74 -8.12 -12.22
N MET A 194 -10.78 -6.91 -11.68
CA MET A 194 -9.65 -6.34 -10.95
C MET A 194 -9.28 -7.20 -9.74
N TYR A 195 -10.28 -7.64 -8.96
CA TYR A 195 -10.07 -8.50 -7.79
C TYR A 195 -9.45 -9.85 -8.17
N LYS A 196 -9.92 -10.47 -9.25
CA LYS A 196 -9.34 -11.71 -9.76
C LYS A 196 -7.86 -11.53 -10.10
N ARG A 197 -7.52 -10.48 -10.87
CA ARG A 197 -6.13 -10.15 -11.20
C ARG A 197 -5.30 -9.79 -9.97
N PHE A 198 -5.85 -9.03 -9.01
CA PHE A 198 -5.18 -8.76 -7.75
C PHE A 198 -4.81 -10.05 -7.03
N TYR A 199 -5.77 -10.97 -6.91
CA TYR A 199 -5.60 -12.21 -6.15
C TYR A 199 -4.56 -13.15 -6.76
N PHE A 200 -4.66 -13.40 -8.07
CA PHE A 200 -3.81 -14.37 -8.76
C PHE A 200 -2.48 -13.78 -9.23
N VAL A 201 -2.41 -12.48 -9.47
CA VAL A 201 -1.25 -11.84 -10.11
C VAL A 201 -0.65 -10.72 -9.27
N ASP A 202 -1.29 -9.56 -9.19
CA ASP A 202 -0.65 -8.36 -8.66
C ASP A 202 -0.20 -8.58 -7.20
N TRP A 203 -1.07 -9.11 -6.34
CA TRP A 203 -0.71 -9.37 -4.94
C TRP A 203 0.35 -10.47 -4.82
N VAL A 204 0.44 -11.41 -5.74
CA VAL A 204 1.50 -12.43 -5.69
C VAL A 204 2.85 -11.78 -5.93
N ALA A 205 2.98 -10.99 -7.01
CA ALA A 205 4.21 -10.26 -7.32
C ALA A 205 4.58 -9.23 -6.23
N LEU A 206 3.60 -8.47 -5.76
CA LEU A 206 3.81 -7.41 -4.77
C LEU A 206 4.16 -7.96 -3.38
N ASN A 207 3.55 -9.07 -2.95
CA ASN A 207 3.91 -9.68 -1.66
C ASN A 207 5.34 -10.26 -1.70
N GLN A 208 5.75 -10.84 -2.83
CA GLN A 208 7.14 -11.29 -3.00
C GLN A 208 8.12 -10.11 -2.92
N HIS A 209 7.81 -9.01 -3.60
CA HIS A 209 8.63 -7.80 -3.59
C HIS A 209 8.72 -7.18 -2.19
N LYS A 210 7.58 -6.99 -1.50
CA LYS A 210 7.52 -6.50 -0.12
C LYS A 210 8.35 -7.36 0.83
N ALA A 211 8.25 -8.69 0.71
CA ALA A 211 9.03 -9.61 1.54
C ALA A 211 10.55 -9.44 1.33
N ALA A 212 10.99 -9.23 0.08
CA ALA A 212 12.39 -8.97 -0.24
C ALA A 212 12.89 -7.62 0.31
N LEU A 213 12.02 -6.60 0.35
CA LEU A 213 12.36 -5.27 0.88
C LEU A 213 12.34 -5.19 2.41
N LEU A 214 11.51 -5.99 3.08
CA LEU A 214 11.27 -5.90 4.54
C LEU A 214 12.53 -5.72 5.41
N PRO A 215 13.66 -6.43 5.17
CA PRO A 215 14.87 -6.27 5.98
C PRO A 215 15.52 -4.88 5.91
N ARG A 216 15.28 -4.13 4.82
CA ARG A 216 15.96 -2.85 4.52
C ARG A 216 15.02 -1.64 4.50
N ILE A 217 13.75 -1.80 4.87
CA ILE A 217 12.83 -0.67 5.02
C ILE A 217 13.33 0.22 6.16
N ASP A 218 13.50 1.51 5.90
CA ASP A 218 13.85 2.53 6.90
C ASP A 218 12.60 3.11 7.56
N TRP A 219 11.54 3.32 6.77
CA TRP A 219 10.23 3.76 7.26
C TRP A 219 9.10 3.01 6.58
N VAL A 220 8.12 2.57 7.36
CA VAL A 220 6.86 2.04 6.82
C VAL A 220 5.77 3.08 7.01
N VAL A 221 4.93 3.24 6.00
CA VAL A 221 3.78 4.14 5.99
C VAL A 221 2.51 3.31 5.77
N ASP A 222 1.52 3.48 6.64
CA ASP A 222 0.15 3.02 6.43
C ASP A 222 -0.66 4.17 5.82
N GLU A 223 -1.05 3.98 4.56
CA GLU A 223 -1.81 4.96 3.78
C GLU A 223 -3.33 4.67 3.79
N GLN A 224 -3.82 3.82 4.71
CA GLN A 224 -5.26 3.62 4.90
C GLN A 224 -6.01 4.95 5.09
N ARG A 225 -5.41 5.94 5.78
CA ARG A 225 -5.88 7.33 5.88
C ARG A 225 -4.95 8.24 5.07
N PRO A 226 -5.26 8.56 3.80
CA PRO A 226 -4.27 9.25 2.95
C PRO A 226 -4.02 10.71 3.37
N ASP A 227 -5.04 11.38 3.92
CA ASP A 227 -4.90 12.75 4.45
C ASP A 227 -4.13 12.80 5.80
N GLU A 228 -4.10 11.69 6.54
CA GLU A 228 -3.43 11.56 7.85
C GLU A 228 -2.79 10.17 7.99
N ILE A 229 -1.66 9.99 7.30
CA ILE A 229 -0.92 8.73 7.35
C ILE A 229 -0.46 8.39 8.76
N ALA A 230 -0.31 7.10 9.04
CA ALA A 230 0.52 6.65 10.15
C ALA A 230 1.85 6.13 9.62
N TRP A 231 2.95 6.39 10.30
CA TRP A 231 4.25 5.85 9.91
C TRP A 231 5.11 5.53 11.12
N MET A 232 6.10 4.67 10.91
CA MET A 232 7.07 4.27 11.93
C MET A 232 8.41 3.88 11.31
N ARG A 233 9.46 3.82 12.12
CA ARG A 233 10.78 3.29 11.69
C ARG A 233 10.67 1.80 11.38
N GLY A 234 11.41 1.35 10.37
CA GLY A 234 11.44 -0.06 9.96
C GLY A 234 12.03 -0.98 11.03
N ASP A 235 13.00 -0.50 11.82
CA ASP A 235 13.52 -1.27 12.96
C ASP A 235 12.46 -1.50 14.03
N ASP A 236 11.63 -0.50 14.31
CA ASP A 236 10.51 -0.63 15.25
C ASP A 236 9.44 -1.60 14.71
N LEU A 237 9.17 -1.57 13.40
CA LEU A 237 8.29 -2.55 12.76
C LEU A 237 8.84 -3.97 12.95
N ARG A 238 10.12 -4.19 12.59
CA ARG A 238 10.75 -5.51 12.69
C ARG A 238 10.82 -6.00 14.15
N ALA A 239 11.13 -5.13 15.10
CA ALA A 239 11.11 -5.45 16.52
C ALA A 239 9.70 -5.83 16.99
N GLY A 240 8.68 -5.06 16.59
CA GLY A 240 7.27 -5.36 16.89
C GLY A 240 6.82 -6.71 16.31
N LEU A 241 7.15 -6.99 15.05
CA LEU A 241 6.87 -8.28 14.40
C LEU A 241 7.57 -9.45 15.13
N ALA A 242 8.82 -9.26 15.56
CA ALA A 242 9.57 -10.28 16.30
C ALA A 242 9.03 -10.55 17.72
N GLN A 243 8.42 -9.55 18.35
CA GLN A 243 7.72 -9.74 19.63
C GLN A 243 6.36 -10.41 19.41
N MET A 244 5.60 -9.95 18.42
CA MET A 244 4.29 -10.47 18.09
C MET A 244 4.35 -11.95 17.67
N SER A 245 5.41 -12.38 16.96
CA SER A 245 5.59 -13.79 16.55
C SER A 245 5.76 -14.76 17.73
N ARG A 246 6.02 -14.24 18.92
CA ARG A 246 6.17 -15.01 20.18
C ARG A 246 4.96 -14.82 21.11
N ASN A 247 3.84 -14.35 20.58
CA ASN A 247 2.63 -14.05 21.32
C ASN A 247 1.38 -14.59 20.60
N TYR A 248 0.21 -14.43 21.21
CA TYR A 248 -1.06 -14.80 20.61
C TYR A 248 -1.51 -13.77 19.57
N PHE A 249 -2.07 -14.26 18.46
CA PHE A 249 -2.68 -13.42 17.45
C PHE A 249 -4.16 -13.19 17.76
N ARG A 250 -4.59 -11.93 17.67
CA ARG A 250 -6.00 -11.57 17.61
C ARG A 250 -6.34 -11.17 16.19
N VAL A 251 -7.40 -11.75 15.66
CA VAL A 251 -7.87 -11.40 14.32
C VAL A 251 -8.62 -10.07 14.39
N ARG A 252 -8.40 -9.17 13.44
CA ARG A 252 -9.33 -8.07 13.19
C ARG A 252 -10.47 -8.63 12.34
N PRO A 253 -11.68 -8.83 12.88
CA PRO A 253 -12.79 -9.29 12.08
C PRO A 253 -13.12 -8.18 11.07
N TRP A 254 -13.19 -8.56 9.80
CA TRP A 254 -13.80 -7.73 8.77
C TRP A 254 -15.02 -8.49 8.26
N PHE A 255 -15.98 -7.76 7.68
CA PHE A 255 -17.06 -8.37 6.92
C PHE A 255 -16.87 -8.14 5.42
N GLU A 256 -16.86 -9.20 4.62
CA GLU A 256 -16.93 -9.10 3.16
C GLU A 256 -18.12 -9.94 2.70
N PRO A 257 -19.20 -9.32 2.22
CA PRO A 257 -20.39 -10.05 1.79
C PRO A 257 -20.02 -10.99 0.64
N GLY A 258 -20.09 -12.29 0.92
CA GLY A 258 -19.90 -13.36 -0.05
C GLY A 258 -21.16 -14.23 -0.14
N VAL A 259 -21.23 -15.06 -1.19
CA VAL A 259 -22.36 -16.00 -1.39
C VAL A 259 -22.46 -17.09 -0.32
N TRP A 260 -21.46 -17.25 0.55
CA TRP A 260 -21.41 -18.27 1.59
C TRP A 260 -21.12 -17.67 2.97
N GLY A 261 -22.16 -17.50 3.79
CA GLY A 261 -22.02 -17.28 5.25
C GLY A 261 -22.02 -15.82 5.73
N GLY A 262 -21.55 -15.61 6.97
CA GLY A 262 -21.44 -14.27 7.57
C GLY A 262 -22.53 -13.89 8.58
N HIS A 263 -23.70 -14.53 8.53
CA HIS A 263 -24.80 -14.22 9.45
C HIS A 263 -24.46 -14.43 10.94
N TRP A 264 -23.57 -15.38 11.27
CA TRP A 264 -23.17 -15.59 12.66
C TRP A 264 -22.35 -14.40 13.19
N ILE A 265 -21.37 -13.91 12.42
CA ILE A 265 -20.49 -12.83 12.87
C ILE A 265 -21.25 -11.48 12.89
N GLN A 266 -22.13 -11.24 11.92
CA GLN A 266 -23.06 -10.10 11.94
C GLN A 266 -23.91 -10.06 13.22
N LYS A 267 -24.53 -11.20 13.59
CA LYS A 267 -25.36 -11.32 14.81
C LYS A 267 -24.57 -11.18 16.11
N LYS A 268 -23.29 -11.52 16.13
CA LYS A 268 -22.46 -11.56 17.35
C LYS A 268 -21.61 -10.32 17.55
N ILE A 269 -21.39 -9.54 16.49
CA ILE A 269 -20.54 -8.34 16.51
C ILE A 269 -21.35 -7.16 15.97
N PRO A 270 -22.06 -6.41 16.84
CA PRO A 270 -22.98 -5.36 16.42
C PRO A 270 -22.35 -4.21 15.64
N GLN A 271 -21.04 -3.99 15.78
CA GLN A 271 -20.35 -2.89 15.13
C GLN A 271 -19.75 -3.26 13.75
N LEU A 272 -19.94 -4.49 13.26
CA LEU A 272 -19.71 -4.81 11.86
C LEU A 272 -20.85 -4.26 10.97
N PRO A 273 -20.61 -4.01 9.67
CA PRO A 273 -21.69 -3.74 8.72
C PRO A 273 -22.76 -4.83 8.77
N GLN A 274 -24.02 -4.41 8.72
CA GLN A 274 -25.19 -5.29 8.83
C GLN A 274 -25.93 -5.43 7.50
N ASP A 275 -25.44 -4.76 6.46
CA ASP A 275 -25.95 -4.75 5.09
C ASP A 275 -25.22 -5.75 4.17
#